data_AF-A0A8X6QCD0-F1
#
_entry.id   AF-A0A8X6QCD0-F1
#
_cell.length_a   1.000
_cell.length_b   1.000
_cell.length_c   1.000
_cell.angle_alpha   90.00
_cell.angle_beta   90.00
_cell.angle_gamma   90.00
#
_symmetry.space_group_name_H-M   'P 1'
#
loop_
_entity.id
_entity.type
_entity.pdbx_description
1 polymer ?
#
loop_
_entity_poly.entity_id
_entity_poly.type
_entity_poly.pdbx_seq_one_letter_code
_entity_poly.pdbx_strand_id
1 'polypeptide(L)'
;MSVEFLRLFIIDVLKCKRYQIRRLLTRALNYFKKNENDLSLDERISNLKLVEEKAKSKIEIEESYREKLIKIDNDETVINNEFDEFECYIDKWKMVECKLVSLLAEKENSLVVNETVTHNATICYSKLKLPTFDGNIKNS
;
A
#
# COMPACT_ATOMS: atom_id res chain seq x y z
N MET A 1 -43.24 -7.03 12.86
CA MET A 1 -41.82 -6.69 13.11
C MET A 1 -41.77 -5.19 13.32
N SER A 2 -41.33 -4.69 14.48
CA SER A 2 -41.32 -3.25 14.78
C SER A 2 -40.14 -2.55 14.09
N VAL A 3 -40.28 -1.27 13.78
CA VAL A 3 -39.22 -0.44 13.15
C VAL A 3 -37.96 -0.40 14.02
N GLU A 4 -38.13 -0.44 15.34
CA GLU A 4 -37.06 -0.43 16.34
C GLU A 4 -36.25 -1.73 16.34
N PHE A 5 -36.92 -2.88 16.17
CA PHE A 5 -36.26 -4.17 16.00
C PHE A 5 -35.37 -4.20 14.75
N LEU A 6 -35.85 -3.65 13.63
CA LEU A 6 -35.05 -3.55 12.40
C LEU A 6 -33.81 -2.67 12.58
N ARG A 7 -33.93 -1.56 13.33
CA ARG A 7 -32.81 -0.65 13.60
C ARG A 7 -31.72 -1.31 14.44
N LEU A 8 -32.10 -2.00 15.52
CA LEU A 8 -31.15 -2.74 16.37
C LEU A 8 -30.48 -3.89 15.61
N PHE A 9 -31.24 -4.66 14.83
CA PHE A 9 -30.69 -5.74 14.00
C PHE A 9 -29.63 -5.24 13.01
N ILE A 10 -29.87 -4.09 12.38
CA ILE A 10 -28.91 -3.49 11.45
C ILE A 10 -27.61 -3.07 12.16
N ILE A 11 -27.71 -2.53 13.38
CA ILE A 11 -26.54 -2.17 14.20
C ILE A 11 -25.74 -3.41 14.55
N ASP A 12 -26.38 -4.49 14.97
CA ASP A 12 -25.69 -5.76 15.29
C ASP A 12 -24.97 -6.35 14.09
N VAL A 13 -25.61 -6.31 12.91
CA VAL A 13 -24.98 -6.75 11.65
C VAL A 13 -23.74 -5.91 11.32
N LEU A 14 -23.81 -4.59 11.45
CA LEU A 14 -22.67 -3.71 11.21
C LEU A 14 -21.55 -3.95 12.22
N LYS A 15 -21.89 -4.11 13.51
CA LYS A 15 -20.93 -4.44 14.57
C LYS A 15 -20.20 -5.75 14.27
N CYS A 16 -20.92 -6.77 13.81
CA CYS A 16 -20.31 -8.03 13.38
C CYS A 16 -19.36 -7.85 12.19
N LYS A 17 -19.77 -7.06 11.17
CA LYS A 17 -18.92 -6.76 10.00
C LYS A 17 -17.65 -5.99 10.37
N ARG A 18 -17.75 -4.96 11.23
CA ARG A 18 -16.60 -4.22 11.77
C ARG A 18 -15.57 -5.16 12.38
N TYR A 19 -16.03 -6.09 13.21
CA TYR A 19 -15.16 -7.08 13.85
C TYR A 19 -14.46 -8.00 12.84
N GLN A 20 -15.20 -8.51 11.84
CA GLN A 20 -14.64 -9.39 10.81
C GLN A 20 -13.55 -8.67 9.99
N ILE A 21 -13.82 -7.45 9.56
CA ILE A 21 -12.86 -6.66 8.77
C ILE A 21 -11.64 -6.31 9.59
N ARG A 22 -11.81 -5.89 10.85
CA ARG A 22 -10.69 -5.62 11.77
C ARG A 22 -9.75 -6.82 11.83
N ARG A 23 -10.29 -8.03 12.03
CA ARG A 23 -9.50 -9.26 12.09
C ARG A 23 -8.77 -9.55 10.78
N LEU A 24 -9.42 -9.35 9.64
CA LEU A 24 -8.80 -9.55 8.31
C LEU A 24 -7.68 -8.56 8.04
N LEU A 25 -7.88 -7.29 8.40
CA LEU A 25 -6.91 -6.22 8.23
C LEU A 25 -5.68 -6.45 9.13
N THR A 26 -5.88 -6.75 10.42
CA THR A 26 -4.78 -7.06 11.34
C THR A 26 -3.95 -8.25 10.87
N ARG A 27 -4.59 -9.29 10.32
CA ARG A 27 -3.88 -10.45 9.75
C ARG A 27 -3.04 -10.06 8.55
N ALA A 28 -3.60 -9.28 7.63
CA ALA A 28 -2.89 -8.82 6.43
C ALA A 28 -1.68 -7.93 6.80
N LEU A 29 -1.86 -7.01 7.75
CA LEU A 29 -0.79 -6.16 8.28
C LEU A 29 0.32 -6.98 8.94
N ASN A 30 -0.03 -7.94 9.79
CA ASN A 30 0.95 -8.79 10.47
C ASN A 30 1.72 -9.69 9.50
N TYR A 31 1.03 -10.23 8.49
CA TYR A 31 1.65 -11.02 7.43
C TYR A 31 2.66 -10.18 6.66
N PHE A 32 2.27 -8.98 6.22
CA PHE A 32 3.15 -8.06 5.52
C PHE A 32 4.37 -7.70 6.37
N LYS A 33 4.17 -7.28 7.63
CA LYS A 33 5.26 -6.89 8.54
C LYS A 33 6.25 -8.03 8.80
N LYS A 34 5.77 -9.28 8.85
CA LYS A 34 6.62 -10.45 9.11
C LYS A 34 7.47 -10.83 7.90
N ASN A 35 6.89 -10.77 6.70
CA ASN A 35 7.52 -11.30 5.49
C ASN A 35 8.09 -10.20 4.58
N GLU A 36 8.08 -8.94 5.02
CA GLU A 36 8.39 -7.80 4.15
C GLU A 36 9.71 -7.93 3.39
N ASN A 37 10.76 -8.41 4.06
CA ASN A 37 12.11 -8.50 3.50
C ASN A 37 12.29 -9.74 2.60
N ASP A 38 11.44 -10.75 2.76
CA ASP A 38 11.53 -12.02 2.03
C ASP A 38 10.70 -12.00 0.75
N LEU A 39 9.84 -10.99 0.57
CA LEU A 39 8.94 -10.85 -0.56
C LEU A 39 9.58 -10.05 -1.70
N SER A 40 9.33 -10.48 -2.92
CA SER A 40 9.66 -9.69 -4.12
C SER A 40 8.89 -8.36 -4.12
N LEU A 41 9.40 -7.38 -4.88
CA LEU A 41 8.75 -6.06 -4.99
C LEU A 41 7.30 -6.16 -5.48
N ASP A 42 7.01 -7.05 -6.44
CA ASP A 42 5.66 -7.29 -6.93
C ASP A 42 4.74 -7.91 -5.88
N GLU A 43 5.24 -8.86 -5.09
CA GLU A 43 4.48 -9.44 -3.98
C GLU A 43 4.22 -8.43 -2.86
N ARG A 44 5.20 -7.56 -2.55
CA ARG A 44 5.04 -6.47 -1.58
C ARG A 44 3.95 -5.51 -2.02
N ILE A 45 3.95 -5.09 -3.29
CA ILE A 45 2.91 -4.23 -3.87
C ILE A 45 1.53 -4.92 -3.83
N SER A 46 1.45 -6.18 -4.26
CA SER A 46 0.19 -6.95 -4.26
C SER A 46 -0.40 -7.09 -2.85
N ASN A 47 0.43 -7.42 -1.87
CA ASN A 47 0.00 -7.53 -0.47
C ASN A 47 -0.46 -6.19 0.11
N LEU A 48 0.23 -5.09 -0.19
CA LEU A 48 -0.18 -3.77 0.27
C LEU A 48 -1.48 -3.28 -0.38
N LYS A 49 -1.70 -3.58 -1.67
CA LYS A 49 -3.00 -3.33 -2.33
C LYS A 49 -4.15 -4.09 -1.66
N LEU A 50 -3.92 -5.35 -1.28
CA LEU A 50 -4.92 -6.11 -0.54
C LEU A 50 -5.22 -5.50 0.84
N VAL A 51 -4.21 -4.94 1.51
CA VAL A 51 -4.40 -4.22 2.78
C VAL A 51 -5.20 -2.93 2.55
N GLU A 52 -4.88 -2.18 1.49
CA GLU A 52 -5.58 -0.96 1.09
C GLU A 52 -7.06 -1.21 0.80
N GLU A 53 -7.41 -2.21 0.00
CA GLU A 53 -8.81 -2.57 -0.30
C GLU A 53 -9.59 -2.92 0.98
N LYS A 54 -8.98 -3.70 1.88
CA LYS A 54 -9.60 -4.07 3.17
C LYS A 54 -9.75 -2.86 4.09
N ALA A 55 -8.82 -1.91 4.06
CA ALA A 55 -8.90 -0.69 4.85
C ALA A 55 -10.04 0.21 4.35
N LYS A 56 -10.19 0.39 3.03
CA LYS A 56 -11.32 1.11 2.42
C LYS A 56 -12.66 0.51 2.84
N SER A 57 -12.81 -0.81 2.73
CA SER A 57 -14.03 -1.50 3.19
C SER A 57 -14.30 -1.32 4.68
N LYS A 58 -13.25 -1.22 5.52
CA LYS A 58 -13.40 -0.93 6.95
C LYS A 58 -14.04 0.44 7.18
N ILE A 59 -13.56 1.46 6.48
CA ILE A 59 -14.02 2.85 6.65
C ILE A 59 -15.47 3.00 6.26
N GLU A 60 -15.87 2.47 5.12
CA GLU A 60 -17.27 2.50 4.67
C GLU A 60 -18.22 1.92 5.73
N ILE A 61 -17.82 0.81 6.36
CA ILE A 61 -18.63 0.16 7.40
C ILE A 61 -18.61 0.93 8.72
N GLU A 62 -17.49 1.55 9.08
CA GLU A 62 -17.35 2.37 10.29
C GLU A 62 -18.17 3.66 10.19
N GLU A 63 -18.13 4.34 9.04
CA GLU A 63 -18.98 5.50 8.73
C GLU A 63 -20.47 5.12 8.78
N SER A 64 -20.85 4.02 8.11
CA SER A 64 -22.24 3.54 8.13
C SER A 64 -22.71 3.16 9.55
N TYR A 65 -21.82 2.60 10.37
CA TYR A 65 -22.13 2.28 11.76
C TYR A 65 -22.30 3.54 12.60
N ARG A 66 -21.41 4.52 12.44
CA ARG A 66 -21.47 5.80 13.15
C ARG A 66 -22.75 6.56 12.85
N GLU A 67 -23.11 6.69 11.56
CA GLU A 67 -24.34 7.35 11.14
C GLU A 67 -25.60 6.70 11.72
N LYS A 68 -25.60 5.37 11.86
CA LYS A 68 -26.75 4.64 12.43
C LYS A 68 -26.75 4.71 13.95
N LEU A 69 -25.59 4.70 14.59
CA LEU A 69 -25.49 4.82 16.04
C LEU A 69 -25.97 6.20 16.51
N ILE A 70 -25.56 7.28 15.85
CA ILE A 70 -26.03 8.66 16.12
C ILE A 70 -27.57 8.79 16.02
N LYS A 71 -28.22 7.98 15.16
CA LYS A 71 -29.68 8.01 14.99
C LYS A 71 -30.44 7.28 16.11
N ILE A 72 -29.75 6.51 16.94
CA ILE A 72 -30.34 5.70 18.02
C ILE A 72 -29.91 6.23 19.38
N ASP A 73 -28.63 6.56 19.51
CA ASP A 73 -28.02 7.09 20.71
C ASP A 73 -27.62 8.56 20.47
N ASN A 74 -28.05 9.44 21.36
CA ASN A 74 -27.72 10.86 21.28
C ASN A 74 -26.55 11.23 22.22
N ASP A 75 -26.03 10.26 22.99
CA ASP A 75 -24.91 10.50 23.88
C ASP A 75 -23.59 10.49 23.09
N GLU A 76 -23.10 11.70 22.81
CA GLU A 76 -21.85 11.94 22.11
C GLU A 76 -20.65 11.29 22.82
N THR A 77 -20.67 11.16 24.15
CA THR A 77 -19.59 10.51 24.91
C THR A 77 -19.55 9.00 24.67
N VAL A 78 -20.71 8.35 24.60
CA VAL A 78 -20.84 6.93 24.26
C VAL A 78 -20.38 6.67 22.84
N ILE A 79 -20.80 7.54 21.91
CA ILE A 79 -20.38 7.47 20.51
C ILE A 79 -18.87 7.63 20.40
N ASN A 80 -18.27 8.68 20.97
CA ASN A 80 -16.84 8.92 20.84
C ASN A 80 -16.00 7.77 21.43
N ASN A 81 -16.37 7.27 22.62
CA ASN A 81 -15.69 6.12 23.22
C ASN A 81 -15.74 4.85 22.35
N GLU A 82 -16.83 4.62 21.59
CA GLU A 82 -16.97 3.48 20.68
C GLU A 82 -16.08 3.59 19.42
N PHE A 83 -15.64 4.81 19.07
CA PHE A 83 -14.80 5.09 17.89
C PHE A 83 -13.38 5.55 18.21
N ASP A 84 -13.00 5.76 19.48
CA ASP A 84 -11.62 6.11 19.86
C ASP A 84 -10.58 5.10 19.33
N GLU A 85 -10.91 3.80 19.33
CA GLU A 85 -10.03 2.77 18.73
C GLU A 85 -9.87 2.92 17.21
N PHE A 86 -10.86 3.50 16.52
CA PHE A 86 -10.89 3.60 15.07
C PHE A 86 -9.88 4.61 14.53
N GLU A 87 -9.68 5.74 15.21
CA GLU A 87 -8.70 6.75 14.81
C GLU A 87 -7.27 6.17 14.76
N CYS A 88 -6.90 5.33 15.73
CA CYS A 88 -5.61 4.63 15.72
C CYS A 88 -5.42 3.70 14.51
N TYR A 89 -6.50 3.17 13.92
CA TYR A 89 -6.42 2.37 12.69
C TYR A 89 -6.22 3.22 11.44
N ILE A 90 -6.73 4.44 11.41
CA ILE A 90 -6.56 5.37 10.28
C ILE A 90 -5.07 5.67 10.09
N ASP A 91 -4.33 5.97 11.15
CA ASP A 91 -2.90 6.29 11.06
C ASP A 91 -2.08 5.10 10.55
N LYS A 92 -2.39 3.89 11.02
CA LYS A 92 -1.74 2.64 10.54
C LYS A 92 -1.99 2.42 9.05
N TRP A 93 -3.17 2.77 8.57
CA TRP A 93 -3.50 2.67 7.14
C TRP A 93 -2.79 3.73 6.31
N LYS A 94 -2.79 5.00 6.72
CA LYS A 94 -2.05 6.07 6.01
C LYS A 94 -0.58 5.70 5.83
N MET A 95 0.04 5.10 6.85
CA MET A 95 1.41 4.61 6.76
C MET A 95 1.59 3.51 5.69
N VAL A 96 0.61 2.61 5.55
CA VAL A 96 0.58 1.59 4.50
C VAL A 96 0.41 2.21 3.12
N GLU A 97 -0.46 3.20 2.96
CA GLU A 97 -0.64 3.91 1.69
C GLU A 97 0.63 4.62 1.25
N CYS A 98 1.26 5.38 2.16
CA CYS A 98 2.54 6.03 1.86
C CYS A 98 3.59 5.02 1.38
N LYS A 99 3.65 3.86 2.01
CA LYS A 99 4.58 2.79 1.64
C LYS A 99 4.26 2.17 0.28
N LEU A 100 2.98 1.97 -0.03
CA LEU A 100 2.55 1.50 -1.34
C LEU A 100 2.94 2.50 -2.44
N VAL A 101 2.72 3.80 -2.20
CA VAL A 101 3.13 4.87 -3.13
C VAL A 101 4.65 4.84 -3.36
N SER A 102 5.46 4.69 -2.30
CA SER A 102 6.91 4.58 -2.44
C SER A 102 7.34 3.36 -3.27
N LEU A 103 6.74 2.19 -3.04
CA LEU A 103 7.07 0.97 -3.80
C LEU A 103 6.63 1.04 -5.26
N LEU A 104 5.51 1.69 -5.55
CA LEU A 104 5.08 1.94 -6.93
C LEU A 104 6.06 2.86 -7.66
N ALA A 105 6.52 3.93 -7.01
CA ALA A 105 7.54 4.82 -7.58
C ALA A 105 8.89 4.10 -7.79
N GLU A 106 9.31 3.25 -6.84
CA GLU A 106 10.51 2.41 -7.01
C GLU A 106 10.40 1.49 -8.23
N LYS A 107 9.22 0.85 -8.40
CA LYS A 107 8.94 0.01 -9.56
C LYS A 107 9.06 0.78 -10.87
N GLU A 108 8.44 1.95 -10.95
CA GLU A 108 8.48 2.81 -12.14
C GLU A 108 9.91 3.26 -12.47
N ASN A 109 10.69 3.68 -11.47
CA ASN A 109 12.09 4.06 -11.68
C ASN A 109 12.95 2.89 -12.16
N SER A 110 12.71 1.67 -11.65
CA SER A 110 13.44 0.47 -12.11
C SER A 110 13.14 0.12 -13.57
N LEU A 111 11.90 0.35 -14.02
CA LEU A 111 11.47 0.13 -15.41
C LEU A 111 12.14 1.14 -16.35
N VAL A 112 12.13 2.42 -16.00
CA VAL A 112 12.77 3.50 -16.78
C VAL A 112 14.28 3.25 -16.93
N VAL A 113 14.97 2.81 -15.88
CA VAL A 113 16.39 2.46 -15.96
C VAL A 113 16.63 1.28 -16.92
N ASN A 114 15.79 0.24 -16.86
CA ASN A 114 15.93 -0.92 -17.76
C ASN A 114 15.66 -0.58 -19.25
N GLU A 115 14.75 0.35 -19.53
CA GLU A 115 14.51 0.87 -20.89
C GLU A 115 15.72 1.68 -21.40
N THR A 116 16.33 2.52 -20.56
CA THR A 116 17.56 3.25 -20.95
C THR A 116 18.77 2.32 -21.15
N VAL A 117 18.85 1.22 -20.39
CA VAL A 117 19.94 0.22 -20.54
C VAL A 117 19.76 -0.61 -21.82
N THR A 118 18.53 -0.97 -22.18
CA THR A 118 18.25 -1.69 -23.44
C THR A 118 18.47 -0.81 -24.68
N HIS A 119 18.30 0.52 -24.57
CA HIS A 119 18.66 1.46 -25.64
C HIS A 119 20.15 1.80 -25.74
N ASN A 120 20.95 1.57 -24.68
CA ASN A 120 22.39 1.82 -24.68
C ASN A 120 23.24 0.55 -24.94
N ALA A 121 22.62 -0.62 -25.03
CA ALA A 121 23.30 -1.86 -25.41
C ALA A 121 23.41 -1.98 -26.94
N THR A 122 24.26 -1.16 -27.56
CA THR A 122 25.18 -1.46 -28.68
C THR A 122 25.78 -0.14 -29.17
N ILE A 123 26.73 0.42 -28.43
CA ILE A 123 27.76 1.25 -29.07
C ILE A 123 29.03 0.41 -29.08
N CYS A 124 29.10 -0.50 -30.05
CA CYS A 124 30.36 -1.03 -30.52
C CYS A 124 31.12 0.14 -31.15
N TYR A 125 31.96 0.82 -30.37
CA TYR A 125 32.95 1.73 -30.93
C TYR A 125 33.77 0.92 -31.94
N SER A 126 33.67 1.28 -33.21
CA SER A 126 34.54 0.73 -34.25
C SER A 126 35.99 0.94 -33.78
N LYS A 127 36.76 -0.15 -33.67
CA LYS A 127 38.15 -0.12 -33.23
C LYS A 127 38.89 1.01 -33.96
N LEU A 128 39.24 2.06 -33.22
CA LEU A 128 40.08 3.15 -33.70
C LEU A 128 41.40 2.54 -34.17
N LYS A 129 41.63 2.55 -35.48
CA LYS A 129 42.93 2.18 -36.05
C LYS A 129 43.92 3.28 -35.67
N LEU A 130 44.83 2.97 -34.76
CA LEU A 130 45.97 3.84 -34.45
C LEU A 130 46.88 3.94 -35.69
N PRO A 131 47.39 5.13 -36.04
CA PRO A 131 48.39 5.26 -37.09
C PRO A 131 49.68 4.54 -36.67
N THR A 132 50.22 3.73 -37.57
CA THR A 132 51.51 3.04 -37.36
C THR A 132 52.64 4.06 -37.39
N PHE A 133 53.37 4.14 -36.28
CA PHE A 133 54.59 4.94 -36.16
C PHE A 133 55.73 4.26 -36.94
N ASP A 134 56.17 4.86 -38.04
CA ASP A 134 57.35 4.44 -38.79
C ASP A 134 58.57 5.19 -38.22
N GLY A 135 59.16 4.62 -37.18
CA GLY A 135 60.19 5.26 -36.38
C GLY A 135 61.51 5.38 -37.13
N ASN A 136 61.76 6.52 -37.76
CA ASN A 136 63.09 6.87 -38.26
C ASN A 136 63.78 7.80 -37.26
N ILE A 137 64.45 7.22 -36.27
CA ILE A 137 65.22 7.96 -35.26
C ILE A 137 66.61 8.23 -35.85
N LYS A 138 66.93 9.50 -36.13
CA LYS A 138 68.31 9.94 -36.37
C LYS A 138 68.97 10.21 -35.02
N ASN A 139 70.00 9.43 -34.69
CA ASN A 139 70.86 9.68 -33.53
C ASN A 139 71.77 10.89 -33.84
N SER A 140 71.76 11.89 -32.95
CA SER A 140 72.74 12.99 -32.89
C SER A 140 73.66 12.80 -31.70
#